data_AF-A0A2M7MH94-F1
#
_entry.id   AF-A0A2M7MH94-F1
#
_cell.length_a   1.000
_cell.length_b   1.000
_cell.length_c   1.000
_cell.angle_alpha   90.00
_cell.angle_beta   90.00
_cell.angle_gamma   90.00
#
_symmetry.space_group_name_H-M   'P 1'
#
loop_
_entity.id
_entity.type
_entity.pdbx_description
1 polymer ?
#
loop_
_entity_poly.entity_id
_entity_poly.type
_entity_poly.pdbx_seq_one_letter_code
_entity_poly.pdbx_strand_id
1 'polypeptide(L)'
;MVKKIKQKLSAIFTLFFLMSSFLNFQISYSQAAMVGPDSGTVNITGQIKDVTTTNPVAGAAVKLLLREPISYYQWYDYENNIWMNDCVEPLVQKDNRCYTELQIDITDNNGNYLLENTNACNFNFDRDYYFDLEFSKENYITKTIEDINEICGETVIKNTLLAPNDSTPDWRRDIQPGDILYDPYTSGIGHTGLYVGDGRVIEAQGNAADRSYEKNKVNDNPISLWDYPSRKDAYILRIKNKNGLSEEAMSLIKNNAIEFALQQVYPVAKPYDWSWYQKQSDIDSPSWYCSELVWAAYINQGIDLEYSHDPLGIISPVSPDEIFMDDDVEVINSHLSTELNTWRDYVFLFVFSPVEITVTDEDGNVFDKNNIGGIPGALYLEDEVDANGQVRDRIILPNGNYKITVTPKPGANPNDTYSLMMESGGQQTYLAQDVKLSDIPNEPYVIDENEATVGGFSDTEEISGNLYQAGTLDAVFLSANNFSPTTTPSQIAAATASAQNNGTLDFQYKISAENFSGDNELCAALNLQA
;
A
#
# COMPACT_ATOMS: atom_id res chain seq x y z
N MET A 1 -62.72 13.12 29.72
CA MET A 1 -62.34 14.50 29.31
C MET A 1 -61.05 14.59 28.47
N VAL A 2 -60.15 13.60 28.50
CA VAL A 2 -58.83 13.65 27.83
C VAL A 2 -58.86 13.35 26.31
N LYS A 3 -59.93 12.75 25.78
CA LYS A 3 -60.03 12.41 24.33
C LYS A 3 -60.32 13.58 23.39
N LYS A 4 -60.86 14.71 23.89
CA LYS A 4 -61.21 15.89 23.07
C LYS A 4 -60.05 16.89 22.87
N ILE A 5 -58.92 16.73 23.57
CA ILE A 5 -57.76 17.64 23.46
C ILE A 5 -56.81 17.21 22.33
N LYS A 6 -56.65 15.89 22.07
CA LYS A 6 -55.79 15.40 20.98
C LYS A 6 -56.27 15.77 19.58
N GLN A 7 -57.58 15.86 19.34
CA GLN A 7 -58.12 16.24 18.03
C GLN A 7 -57.93 17.74 17.70
N LYS A 8 -57.89 18.61 18.71
CA LYS A 8 -57.66 20.05 18.48
C LYS A 8 -56.18 20.39 18.30
N LEU A 9 -55.27 19.66 18.95
CA LEU A 9 -53.82 19.84 18.74
C LEU A 9 -53.36 19.33 17.37
N SER A 10 -53.93 18.22 16.87
CA SER A 10 -53.60 17.73 15.52
C SER A 10 -54.02 18.71 14.42
N ALA A 11 -55.16 19.39 14.57
CA ALA A 11 -55.63 20.37 13.59
C ALA A 11 -54.75 21.65 13.57
N ILE A 12 -54.18 22.06 14.71
CA ILE A 12 -53.29 23.23 14.78
C ILE A 12 -51.91 22.90 14.18
N PHE A 13 -51.40 21.68 14.39
CA PHE A 13 -50.12 21.25 13.81
C PHE A 13 -50.20 21.07 12.28
N THR A 14 -51.31 20.56 11.76
CA THR A 14 -51.53 20.46 10.30
C THR A 14 -51.73 21.84 9.65
N LEU A 15 -52.28 22.82 10.37
CA LEU A 15 -52.42 24.19 9.87
C LEU A 15 -51.06 24.93 9.81
N PHE A 16 -50.14 24.65 10.74
CA PHE A 16 -48.78 25.20 10.69
C PHE A 16 -47.93 24.58 9.57
N PHE A 17 -48.13 23.29 9.26
CA PHE A 17 -47.40 22.63 8.17
C PHE A 17 -47.92 22.97 6.77
N LEU A 18 -49.18 23.42 6.65
CA LEU A 18 -49.74 23.90 5.37
C LEU A 18 -49.42 25.37 5.08
N MET A 19 -48.93 26.14 6.06
CA MET A 19 -48.52 27.54 5.86
C MET A 19 -47.03 27.72 5.61
N SER A 20 -46.18 26.73 5.92
CA SER A 20 -44.73 26.80 5.61
C SER A 20 -44.40 26.49 4.14
N SER A 21 -45.36 25.99 3.36
CA SER A 21 -45.16 25.63 1.94
C SER A 21 -45.52 26.74 0.94
N PHE A 22 -45.92 27.93 1.40
CA PHE A 22 -46.43 29.00 0.51
C PHE A 22 -45.73 30.36 0.64
N LEU A 23 -44.62 30.46 1.37
CA LEU A 23 -43.76 31.66 1.30
C LEU A 23 -42.66 31.46 0.24
N ASN A 24 -43.08 31.33 -1.02
CA ASN A 24 -42.22 31.68 -2.13
C ASN A 24 -42.10 33.20 -2.13
N PHE A 25 -41.07 33.73 -1.48
CA PHE A 25 -40.63 35.09 -1.73
C PHE A 25 -40.07 35.13 -3.15
N GLN A 26 -40.94 35.36 -4.14
CA GLN A 26 -40.51 35.87 -5.43
C GLN A 26 -40.06 37.32 -5.23
N ILE A 27 -38.79 37.47 -4.87
CA ILE A 27 -38.11 38.76 -5.06
C ILE A 27 -38.13 38.99 -6.57
N SER A 28 -38.76 40.08 -7.02
CA SER A 28 -38.73 40.40 -8.44
C SER A 28 -37.26 40.59 -8.85
N TYR A 29 -36.87 40.07 -10.01
CA TYR A 29 -35.51 40.18 -10.54
C TYR A 29 -34.99 41.63 -10.52
N SER A 30 -35.91 42.60 -10.60
CA SER A 30 -35.64 44.04 -10.51
C SER A 30 -35.32 44.59 -9.10
N GLN A 31 -35.64 43.87 -8.02
CA GLN A 31 -35.32 44.26 -6.64
C GLN A 31 -34.10 43.52 -6.06
N ALA A 32 -33.75 42.34 -6.58
CA ALA A 32 -32.47 41.69 -6.29
C ALA A 32 -31.28 42.47 -6.88
N ALA A 33 -31.51 43.24 -7.96
CA ALA A 33 -30.50 44.07 -8.62
C ALA A 33 -30.07 45.34 -7.85
N MET A 34 -30.63 45.63 -6.67
CA MET A 34 -30.19 46.76 -5.83
C MET A 34 -29.13 46.39 -4.78
N VAL A 35 -28.77 45.10 -4.68
CA VAL A 35 -27.50 44.65 -4.10
C VAL A 35 -26.65 44.19 -5.29
N GLY A 36 -26.27 45.13 -6.15
CA GLY A 36 -25.36 44.84 -7.24
C GLY A 36 -24.02 44.35 -6.65
N PRO A 37 -23.35 43.38 -7.29
CA PRO A 37 -21.98 43.04 -6.90
C PRO A 37 -21.15 44.32 -6.85
N ASP A 38 -20.31 44.42 -5.83
CA ASP A 38 -19.40 45.55 -5.69
C ASP A 38 -18.67 45.71 -7.02
N SER A 39 -18.62 46.93 -7.59
CA SER A 39 -18.20 47.14 -8.98
C SER A 39 -16.76 46.68 -9.28
N GLY A 40 -16.01 46.30 -8.25
CA GLY A 40 -14.67 45.72 -8.32
C GLY A 40 -14.63 44.20 -8.21
N THR A 41 -15.74 43.49 -8.45
CA THR A 41 -15.82 42.03 -8.27
C THR A 41 -16.35 41.34 -9.53
N VAL A 42 -15.88 40.11 -9.77
CA VAL A 42 -16.32 39.26 -10.89
C VAL A 42 -16.56 37.84 -10.38
N ASN A 43 -17.66 37.23 -10.84
CA ASN A 43 -17.93 35.81 -10.61
C ASN A 43 -17.48 35.03 -11.83
N ILE A 44 -16.70 33.97 -11.64
CA ILE A 44 -16.27 33.09 -12.73
C ILE A 44 -16.90 31.72 -12.51
N THR A 45 -17.63 31.21 -13.48
CA THR A 45 -18.27 29.90 -13.42
C THR A 45 -18.04 29.12 -14.71
N GLY A 46 -18.29 27.83 -14.71
CA GLY A 46 -18.19 27.01 -15.91
C GLY A 46 -18.44 25.55 -15.60
N GLN A 47 -18.35 24.74 -16.65
CA GLN A 47 -18.43 23.29 -16.60
C GLN A 47 -17.17 22.68 -17.25
N ILE A 48 -16.60 21.68 -16.58
CA ILE A 48 -15.48 20.87 -17.06
C ILE A 48 -16.01 19.54 -17.57
N LYS A 49 -15.59 19.16 -18.77
CA LYS A 49 -15.89 17.84 -19.37
C LYS A 49 -14.63 17.15 -19.86
N ASP A 50 -14.72 15.83 -19.96
CA ASP A 50 -13.67 15.02 -20.56
C ASP A 50 -13.72 15.21 -22.08
N VAL A 51 -12.57 15.43 -22.73
CA VAL A 51 -12.49 15.70 -24.17
C VAL A 51 -12.96 14.49 -25.02
N THR A 52 -12.78 13.29 -24.51
CA THR A 52 -13.02 12.01 -25.19
C THR A 52 -14.46 11.55 -24.97
N THR A 53 -14.93 11.54 -23.72
CA THR A 53 -16.26 11.02 -23.36
C THR A 53 -17.34 12.09 -23.31
N THR A 54 -16.97 13.37 -23.23
CA THR A 54 -17.87 14.51 -22.98
C THR A 54 -18.62 14.46 -21.66
N ASN A 55 -18.33 13.48 -20.80
CA ASN A 55 -18.91 13.39 -19.47
C ASN A 55 -18.37 14.52 -18.57
N PRO A 56 -19.17 15.00 -17.61
CA PRO A 56 -18.67 15.94 -16.62
C PRO A 56 -17.49 15.38 -15.83
N VAL A 57 -16.51 16.26 -15.55
CA VAL A 57 -15.32 15.91 -14.79
C VAL A 57 -15.49 16.48 -13.38
N ALA A 58 -15.97 15.64 -12.46
CA ALA A 58 -16.11 15.99 -11.05
C ALA A 58 -14.76 16.02 -10.32
N GLY A 59 -14.62 16.80 -9.26
CA GLY A 59 -13.39 16.81 -8.44
C GLY A 59 -12.16 17.41 -9.12
N ALA A 60 -12.30 18.01 -10.30
CA ALA A 60 -11.24 18.83 -10.90
C ALA A 60 -11.10 20.15 -10.14
N ALA A 61 -9.86 20.53 -9.84
CA ALA A 61 -9.52 21.81 -9.23
C ALA A 61 -9.49 22.91 -10.29
N VAL A 62 -10.04 24.07 -9.91
CA VAL A 62 -10.07 25.29 -10.73
C VAL A 62 -9.43 26.40 -9.95
N LYS A 63 -8.25 26.82 -10.38
CA LYS A 63 -7.45 27.86 -9.73
C LYS A 63 -7.51 29.15 -10.53
N LEU A 64 -7.82 30.25 -9.86
CA LEU A 64 -7.60 31.59 -10.39
C LEU A 64 -6.18 32.02 -10.03
N LEU A 65 -5.35 32.21 -11.04
CA LEU A 65 -3.95 32.57 -10.88
C LEU A 65 -3.72 34.02 -11.32
N LEU A 66 -2.98 34.78 -10.52
CA LEU A 66 -2.38 36.04 -10.92
C LEU A 66 -1.01 35.79 -11.53
N ARG A 67 -0.84 36.14 -12.80
CA ARG A 67 0.39 35.98 -13.56
C ARG A 67 1.11 37.32 -13.71
N GLU A 68 2.32 37.40 -13.14
CA GLU A 68 3.17 38.60 -13.14
C GLU A 68 4.50 38.34 -13.88
N PRO A 69 5.11 39.37 -14.51
CA PRO A 69 6.47 39.27 -15.02
C PRO A 69 7.46 38.93 -13.91
N ILE A 70 8.35 37.96 -14.13
CA ILE A 70 9.37 37.59 -13.13
C ILE A 70 10.28 38.76 -12.72
N SER A 71 10.46 39.75 -13.61
CA SER A 71 11.25 40.94 -13.35
C SER A 71 10.74 41.76 -12.16
N TYR A 72 9.49 41.59 -11.73
CA TYR A 72 8.96 42.25 -10.54
C TYR A 72 9.48 41.63 -9.24
N TYR A 73 9.96 40.40 -9.30
CA TYR A 73 10.50 39.65 -8.15
C TYR A 73 12.03 39.54 -8.17
N GLN A 74 12.66 40.03 -9.25
CA GLN A 74 14.11 40.05 -9.37
C GLN A 74 14.67 41.36 -8.84
N TRP A 75 15.60 41.26 -7.90
CA TRP A 75 16.33 42.41 -7.35
C TRP A 75 17.80 42.06 -7.13
N TYR A 76 18.66 43.08 -7.12
CA TYR A 76 20.10 42.89 -6.91
C TYR A 76 20.46 43.15 -5.46
N ASP A 77 20.97 42.13 -4.78
CA ASP A 77 21.56 42.28 -3.45
C ASP A 77 22.97 42.84 -3.59
N TYR A 78 23.10 44.14 -3.31
CA TYR A 78 24.38 44.84 -3.40
C TYR A 78 25.37 44.42 -2.31
N GLU A 79 24.90 43.93 -1.16
CA GLU A 79 25.79 43.52 -0.06
C GLU A 79 26.48 42.19 -0.41
N ASN A 80 25.73 41.28 -1.04
CA ASN A 80 26.21 39.95 -1.40
C ASN A 80 26.64 39.82 -2.87
N ASN A 81 26.42 40.86 -3.68
CA ASN A 81 26.75 40.90 -5.11
C ASN A 81 26.11 39.73 -5.91
N ILE A 82 24.83 39.47 -5.63
CA ILE A 82 24.02 38.40 -6.23
C ILE A 82 22.65 38.93 -6.68
N TRP A 83 22.09 38.35 -7.75
CA TRP A 83 20.69 38.57 -8.11
C TRP A 83 19.81 37.62 -7.30
N MET A 84 18.81 38.19 -6.62
CA MET A 84 17.79 37.48 -5.86
C MET A 84 16.52 37.37 -6.71
N ASN A 85 15.74 36.31 -6.46
CA ASN A 85 14.45 36.09 -7.08
C ASN A 85 13.45 35.68 -5.99
N ASP A 86 12.53 36.58 -5.65
CA ASP A 86 11.53 36.35 -4.61
C ASP A 86 10.31 35.56 -5.14
N CYS A 87 10.37 35.07 -6.38
CA CYS A 87 9.42 34.14 -6.97
C CYS A 87 9.64 32.72 -6.45
N VAL A 88 9.54 32.58 -5.15
CA VAL A 88 9.67 31.34 -4.40
C VAL A 88 8.36 31.10 -3.66
N GLU A 89 8.15 29.88 -3.14
CA GLU A 89 6.88 29.51 -2.50
C GLU A 89 6.35 30.58 -1.53
N PRO A 90 5.04 30.91 -1.59
CA PRO A 90 3.96 30.17 -2.27
C PRO A 90 3.79 30.50 -3.77
N LEU A 91 4.69 31.30 -4.37
CA LEU A 91 4.65 31.64 -5.79
C LEU A 91 5.26 30.53 -6.65
N VAL A 92 4.66 30.28 -7.81
CA VAL A 92 5.17 29.30 -8.78
C VAL A 92 5.80 30.03 -9.95
N GLN A 93 7.08 29.75 -10.24
CA GLN A 93 7.76 30.28 -11.43
C GLN A 93 7.49 29.37 -12.65
N LYS A 94 6.95 29.92 -13.73
CA LYS A 94 6.74 29.20 -15.00
C LYS A 94 6.86 30.15 -16.19
N ASP A 95 7.59 29.75 -17.23
CA ASP A 95 7.76 30.50 -18.49
C ASP A 95 8.17 31.98 -18.31
N ASN A 96 9.12 32.25 -17.40
CA ASN A 96 9.60 33.59 -17.07
C ASN A 96 8.51 34.51 -16.44
N ARG A 97 7.52 33.90 -15.80
CA ARG A 97 6.45 34.54 -15.03
C ARG A 97 6.37 33.95 -13.63
N CYS A 98 5.73 34.69 -12.73
CA CYS A 98 5.40 34.26 -11.38
C CYS A 98 3.88 34.19 -11.24
N TYR A 99 3.41 33.10 -10.65
CA TYR A 99 1.99 32.85 -10.44
C TYR A 99 1.68 32.90 -8.95
N THR A 100 0.65 33.68 -8.60
CA THR A 100 0.04 33.67 -7.26
C THR A 100 -1.33 33.02 -7.35
N GLU A 101 -1.60 32.01 -6.53
CA GLU A 101 -2.96 31.47 -6.39
C GLU A 101 -3.83 32.46 -5.62
N LEU A 102 -4.89 32.98 -6.26
CA LEU A 102 -5.81 33.92 -5.65
C LEU A 102 -7.02 33.22 -5.03
N GLN A 103 -7.51 32.18 -5.70
CA GLN A 103 -8.68 31.42 -5.29
C GLN A 103 -8.65 30.04 -5.94
N ILE A 104 -9.26 29.07 -5.27
CA ILE A 104 -9.47 27.72 -5.77
C ILE A 104 -10.93 27.31 -5.55
N ASP A 105 -11.47 26.55 -6.48
CA ASP A 105 -12.73 25.84 -6.34
C ASP A 105 -12.59 24.40 -6.86
N ILE A 106 -13.46 23.50 -6.43
CA ILE A 106 -13.49 22.10 -6.86
C ILE A 106 -14.83 21.83 -7.55
N THR A 107 -14.76 21.25 -8.75
CA THR A 107 -15.97 20.93 -9.51
C THR A 107 -16.88 19.92 -8.80
N ASP A 108 -18.20 20.16 -8.88
CA ASP A 108 -19.24 19.26 -8.39
C ASP A 108 -19.37 17.96 -9.22
N ASN A 109 -20.29 17.07 -8.84
CA ASN A 109 -20.57 15.82 -9.58
C ASN A 109 -21.03 16.03 -11.04
N ASN A 110 -21.44 17.25 -11.38
CA ASN A 110 -21.83 17.65 -12.73
C ASN A 110 -20.73 18.46 -13.42
N GLY A 111 -19.50 18.47 -12.87
CA GLY A 111 -18.35 19.19 -13.41
C GLY A 111 -18.46 20.71 -13.33
N ASN A 112 -19.40 21.27 -12.57
CA ASN A 112 -19.59 22.71 -12.46
C ASN A 112 -18.70 23.30 -11.38
N TYR A 113 -18.21 24.51 -11.60
CA TYR A 113 -17.46 25.28 -10.60
C TYR A 113 -17.94 26.74 -10.54
N LEU A 114 -17.66 27.42 -9.43
CA LEU A 114 -17.96 28.81 -9.16
C LEU A 114 -16.91 29.46 -8.25
N LEU A 115 -16.13 30.37 -8.85
CA LEU A 115 -15.23 31.28 -8.14
C LEU A 115 -15.99 32.59 -7.87
N GLU A 116 -16.57 32.71 -6.68
CA GLU A 116 -17.37 33.88 -6.28
C GLU A 116 -16.50 35.06 -5.87
N ASN A 117 -16.97 36.26 -6.23
CA ASN A 117 -16.55 37.54 -5.66
C ASN A 117 -15.04 37.79 -5.78
N THR A 118 -14.45 37.37 -6.91
CA THR A 118 -13.01 37.53 -7.13
C THR A 118 -12.70 39.02 -7.30
N ASN A 119 -11.76 39.54 -6.50
CA ASN A 119 -11.26 40.92 -6.58
C ASN A 119 -10.34 41.15 -7.80
N ALA A 120 -10.44 40.32 -8.83
CA ALA A 120 -9.61 40.41 -10.05
C ALA A 120 -9.69 41.80 -10.71
N CYS A 121 -10.79 42.51 -10.46
CA CYS A 121 -11.08 43.83 -11.00
C CYS A 121 -10.40 45.02 -10.30
N ASN A 122 -9.87 44.85 -9.08
CA ASN A 122 -9.23 45.93 -8.33
C ASN A 122 -7.73 46.07 -8.63
N PHE A 123 -7.17 45.23 -9.51
CA PHE A 123 -5.78 45.32 -9.93
C PHE A 123 -5.66 46.35 -11.04
N ASN A 124 -5.15 47.53 -10.66
CA ASN A 124 -5.06 48.73 -11.49
C ASN A 124 -4.36 48.43 -12.84
N PHE A 125 -5.04 48.71 -13.96
CA PHE A 125 -4.64 48.43 -15.36
C PHE A 125 -3.31 49.07 -15.81
N ASP A 126 -2.65 49.85 -14.97
CA ASP A 126 -1.33 50.44 -15.25
C ASP A 126 -0.17 49.45 -15.08
N ARG A 127 -0.43 48.22 -14.63
CA ARG A 127 0.58 47.16 -14.47
C ARG A 127 0.20 45.93 -15.28
N ASP A 128 1.20 45.24 -15.80
CA ASP A 128 1.12 44.03 -16.63
C ASP A 128 0.63 42.79 -15.83
N TYR A 129 -0.52 42.90 -15.17
CA TYR A 129 -1.19 41.81 -14.47
C TYR A 129 -2.07 41.03 -15.44
N TYR A 130 -1.92 39.71 -15.44
CA TYR A 130 -2.74 38.80 -16.23
C TYR A 130 -3.41 37.80 -15.29
N PHE A 131 -4.66 37.46 -15.56
CA PHE A 131 -5.38 36.42 -14.81
C PHE A 131 -5.53 35.19 -15.67
N ASP A 132 -5.13 34.05 -15.12
CA ASP A 132 -5.23 32.76 -15.79
C ASP A 132 -6.16 31.86 -14.97
N LEU A 133 -6.93 31.00 -15.64
CA LEU A 133 -7.61 29.88 -14.98
C LEU A 133 -6.84 28.60 -15.27
N GLU A 134 -6.36 27.95 -14.22
CA GLU A 134 -5.78 26.63 -14.32
C GLU A 134 -6.82 25.58 -13.90
N PHE A 135 -6.99 24.60 -14.76
CA PHE A 135 -7.85 23.45 -14.55
C PHE A 135 -6.96 22.22 -14.43
N SER A 136 -6.97 21.59 -13.27
CA SER A 136 -6.20 20.38 -13.02
C SER A 136 -7.10 19.30 -12.47
N LYS A 137 -6.84 18.07 -12.91
CA LYS A 137 -7.36 16.87 -12.29
C LYS A 137 -6.34 15.78 -12.49
N GLU A 138 -6.19 14.92 -11.50
CA GLU A 138 -5.38 13.73 -11.64
C GLU A 138 -5.81 12.92 -12.88
N ASN A 139 -4.82 12.41 -13.62
CA ASN A 139 -5.02 11.66 -14.86
C ASN A 139 -5.60 12.48 -16.01
N TYR A 140 -5.63 13.81 -15.88
CA TYR A 140 -5.87 14.74 -16.96
C TYR A 140 -4.66 15.65 -17.16
N ILE A 141 -4.47 16.11 -18.39
CA ILE A 141 -3.47 17.13 -18.70
C ILE A 141 -3.97 18.45 -18.12
N THR A 142 -3.19 19.07 -17.23
CA THR A 142 -3.47 20.41 -16.71
C THR A 142 -3.63 21.38 -17.87
N LYS A 143 -4.72 22.15 -17.84
CA LYS A 143 -5.04 23.12 -18.87
C LYS A 143 -5.12 24.50 -18.26
N THR A 144 -4.41 25.45 -18.85
CA THR A 144 -4.49 26.86 -18.47
C THR A 144 -5.23 27.63 -19.56
N ILE A 145 -6.26 28.40 -19.17
CA ILE A 145 -6.83 29.45 -20.01
C ILE A 145 -6.16 30.74 -19.58
N GLU A 146 -5.26 31.22 -20.43
CA GLU A 146 -4.49 32.43 -20.18
C GLU A 146 -5.31 33.69 -20.51
N ASP A 147 -4.92 34.81 -19.89
CA ASP A 147 -5.37 36.16 -20.25
C ASP A 147 -6.90 36.32 -20.22
N ILE A 148 -7.50 35.95 -19.10
CA ILE A 148 -8.93 36.12 -18.85
C ILE A 148 -9.19 37.60 -18.54
N ASN A 149 -9.17 38.38 -19.61
CA ASN A 149 -9.42 39.81 -19.60
C ASN A 149 -10.92 40.03 -19.72
N GLU A 150 -11.63 40.16 -18.60
CA GLU A 150 -13.08 40.40 -18.62
C GLU A 150 -13.54 41.59 -17.77
N ILE A 151 -14.76 42.02 -18.09
CA ILE A 151 -15.36 43.28 -17.67
C ILE A 151 -15.94 43.12 -16.26
N CYS A 152 -15.54 44.01 -15.36
CA CYS A 152 -15.99 44.03 -13.98
C CYS A 152 -17.51 44.17 -13.86
N GLY A 153 -18.08 43.43 -12.91
CA GLY A 153 -19.53 43.43 -12.64
C GLY A 153 -20.35 42.43 -13.47
N GLU A 154 -19.72 41.63 -14.34
CA GLU A 154 -20.40 40.54 -15.07
C GLU A 154 -20.05 39.15 -14.50
N THR A 155 -20.90 38.16 -14.75
CA THR A 155 -20.56 36.75 -14.49
C THR A 155 -19.94 36.18 -15.74
N VAL A 156 -18.72 35.66 -15.60
CA VAL A 156 -17.92 35.11 -16.69
C VAL A 156 -18.13 33.60 -16.73
N ILE A 157 -18.52 33.07 -17.89
CA ILE A 157 -18.71 31.62 -18.08
C ILE A 157 -17.54 31.06 -18.90
N LYS A 158 -16.72 30.18 -18.31
CA LYS A 158 -15.59 29.49 -18.96
C LYS A 158 -15.74 27.97 -18.89
N ASN A 159 -16.46 27.40 -19.83
CA ASN A 159 -16.45 25.94 -19.98
C ASN A 159 -15.10 25.48 -20.52
N THR A 160 -14.65 24.30 -20.10
CA THR A 160 -13.42 23.71 -20.63
C THR A 160 -13.56 22.21 -20.85
N LEU A 161 -12.68 21.69 -21.71
CA LEU A 161 -12.46 20.26 -21.88
C LEU A 161 -11.09 19.93 -21.34
N LEU A 162 -11.01 18.93 -20.46
CA LEU A 162 -9.77 18.32 -20.02
C LEU A 162 -9.53 17.04 -20.83
N ALA A 163 -8.33 16.89 -21.35
CA ALA A 163 -7.91 15.65 -21.98
C ALA A 163 -7.38 14.70 -20.91
N PRO A 164 -7.81 13.43 -20.89
CA PRO A 164 -7.09 12.41 -20.14
C PRO A 164 -5.62 12.49 -20.50
N ASN A 165 -4.76 12.35 -19.49
CA ASN A 165 -3.35 12.22 -19.73
C ASN A 165 -3.13 10.83 -20.33
N ASP A 166 -3.01 10.74 -21.66
CA ASP A 166 -2.70 9.48 -22.36
C ASP A 166 -1.38 8.86 -21.89
N SER A 167 -0.53 9.62 -21.17
CA SER A 167 0.67 9.10 -20.52
C SER A 167 0.44 8.52 -19.12
N THR A 168 -0.73 8.73 -18.49
CA THR A 168 -1.08 8.01 -17.25
C THR A 168 -1.33 6.54 -17.60
N PRO A 169 -0.54 5.61 -17.03
CA PRO A 169 -0.75 4.20 -17.23
C PRO A 169 -2.13 3.72 -16.76
N ASP A 170 -2.73 2.78 -17.49
CA ASP A 170 -4.08 2.28 -17.23
C ASP A 170 -4.28 1.81 -15.77
N TRP A 171 -3.25 1.23 -15.17
CA TRP A 171 -3.31 0.66 -13.82
C TRP A 171 -3.61 1.68 -12.71
N ARG A 172 -3.33 2.98 -12.93
CA ARG A 172 -3.58 4.04 -11.92
C ARG A 172 -4.55 5.11 -12.38
N ARG A 173 -5.40 4.82 -13.37
CA ARG A 173 -6.45 5.76 -13.81
C ARG A 173 -7.55 5.99 -12.78
N ASP A 174 -7.84 4.96 -11.97
CA ASP A 174 -8.91 4.96 -10.98
C ASP A 174 -8.42 5.16 -9.53
N ILE A 175 -7.14 5.51 -9.36
CA ILE A 175 -6.56 5.77 -8.04
C ILE A 175 -7.22 7.00 -7.42
N GLN A 176 -7.35 7.00 -6.09
CA GLN A 176 -7.93 8.07 -5.30
C GLN A 176 -7.05 8.37 -4.09
N PRO A 177 -6.98 9.64 -3.63
CA PRO A 177 -6.30 9.97 -2.38
C PRO A 177 -6.75 9.05 -1.24
N GLY A 178 -5.77 8.51 -0.51
CA GLY A 178 -5.93 7.52 0.55
C GLY A 178 -5.74 6.08 0.07
N ASP A 179 -5.73 5.80 -1.23
CA ASP A 179 -5.36 4.47 -1.71
C ASP A 179 -3.90 4.14 -1.31
N ILE A 180 -3.63 2.86 -1.10
CA ILE A 180 -2.34 2.33 -0.68
C ILE A 180 -1.70 1.67 -1.90
N LEU A 181 -0.45 2.00 -2.17
CA LEU A 181 0.34 1.30 -3.19
C LEU A 181 1.13 0.18 -2.53
N TYR A 182 1.12 -1.00 -3.13
CA TYR A 182 1.85 -2.16 -2.63
C TYR A 182 2.68 -2.79 -3.74
N ASP A 183 3.99 -2.89 -3.51
CA ASP A 183 4.94 -3.62 -4.35
C ASP A 183 5.35 -4.87 -3.56
N PRO A 184 4.97 -6.08 -3.97
CA PRO A 184 5.29 -7.30 -3.22
C PRO A 184 6.78 -7.69 -3.28
N TYR A 185 7.58 -7.09 -4.17
CA TYR A 185 8.91 -7.61 -4.50
C TYR A 185 10.07 -6.73 -4.04
N THR A 186 9.80 -5.54 -3.48
CA THR A 186 10.88 -4.74 -2.92
C THR A 186 11.55 -5.49 -1.78
N SER A 187 12.84 -5.83 -1.96
CA SER A 187 13.67 -6.44 -0.92
C SER A 187 13.11 -7.75 -0.33
N GLY A 188 12.19 -8.44 -1.01
CA GLY A 188 11.61 -9.71 -0.57
C GLY A 188 10.54 -9.63 0.54
N ILE A 189 10.34 -8.48 1.19
CA ILE A 189 9.21 -8.24 2.12
C ILE A 189 8.07 -7.44 1.48
N GLY A 190 8.35 -6.87 0.31
CA GLY A 190 7.52 -5.87 -0.32
C GLY A 190 7.79 -4.45 0.18
N HIS A 191 6.99 -3.51 -0.29
CA HIS A 191 7.06 -2.11 0.07
C HIS A 191 5.69 -1.49 -0.13
N THR A 192 5.39 -0.46 0.66
CA THR A 192 4.09 0.20 0.60
C THR A 192 4.21 1.71 0.77
N GLY A 193 3.24 2.43 0.23
CA GLY A 193 3.15 3.88 0.29
C GLY A 193 1.70 4.35 0.25
N LEU A 194 1.44 5.53 0.78
CA LEU A 194 0.11 6.14 0.80
C LEU A 194 -0.01 7.17 -0.33
N TYR A 195 -0.97 6.98 -1.22
CA TYR A 195 -1.28 7.96 -2.26
C TYR A 195 -2.02 9.16 -1.67
N VAL A 196 -1.48 10.37 -1.84
CA VAL A 196 -2.02 11.58 -1.19
C VAL A 196 -2.71 12.55 -2.16
N GLY A 197 -2.86 12.15 -3.43
CA GLY A 197 -3.40 13.00 -4.48
C GLY A 197 -2.31 13.68 -5.32
N ASP A 198 -2.74 14.35 -6.40
CA ASP A 198 -1.86 15.11 -7.31
C ASP A 198 -0.63 14.36 -7.83
N GLY A 199 -0.74 13.05 -8.00
CA GLY A 199 0.35 12.19 -8.46
C GLY A 199 1.47 12.02 -7.44
N ARG A 200 1.18 12.19 -6.14
CA ARG A 200 2.15 12.10 -5.03
C ARG A 200 1.90 10.91 -4.11
N VAL A 201 2.97 10.31 -3.61
CA VAL A 201 2.98 9.18 -2.69
C VAL A 201 3.87 9.51 -1.52
N ILE A 202 3.34 9.33 -0.30
CA ILE A 202 4.11 9.41 0.93
C ILE A 202 4.53 8.00 1.34
N GLU A 203 5.82 7.79 1.48
CA GLU A 203 6.38 6.47 1.77
C GLU A 203 7.66 6.61 2.61
N ALA A 204 7.82 5.77 3.63
CA ALA A 204 9.09 5.65 4.32
C ALA A 204 10.00 4.74 3.49
N GLN A 205 11.12 5.26 2.99
CA GLN A 205 12.04 4.49 2.16
C GLN A 205 13.38 4.32 2.86
N GLY A 206 13.89 3.09 2.84
CA GLY A 206 15.20 2.73 3.35
C GLY A 206 16.10 2.19 2.24
N ASN A 207 17.39 2.52 2.29
CA ASN A 207 18.43 1.94 1.46
C ASN A 207 19.46 1.25 2.35
N ALA A 208 19.43 -0.09 2.38
CA ALA A 208 20.27 -0.87 3.29
C ALA A 208 21.77 -0.71 2.98
N ALA A 209 22.14 -0.41 1.73
CA ALA A 209 23.52 -0.20 1.31
C ALA A 209 24.06 1.19 1.67
N ASP A 210 23.19 2.17 1.91
CA ASP A 210 23.57 3.53 2.29
C ASP A 210 22.56 4.07 3.30
N ARG A 211 22.88 3.95 4.60
CA ARG A 211 22.03 4.37 5.72
C ARG A 211 22.12 5.88 6.03
N SER A 212 22.58 6.72 5.09
CA SER A 212 22.56 8.17 5.27
C SER A 212 21.14 8.70 5.34
N TYR A 213 20.90 9.69 6.20
CA TYR A 213 19.56 10.28 6.40
C TYR A 213 18.88 10.70 5.09
N GLU A 214 19.61 11.26 4.13
CA GLU A 214 19.04 11.71 2.86
C GLU A 214 18.39 10.60 2.03
N LYS A 215 18.84 9.35 2.17
CA LYS A 215 18.28 8.19 1.47
C LYS A 215 17.33 7.36 2.34
N ASN A 216 17.19 7.73 3.62
CA ASN A 216 16.53 6.92 4.65
C ASN A 216 15.61 7.79 5.48
N LYS A 217 14.49 8.16 4.88
CA LYS A 217 13.49 9.05 5.47
C LYS A 217 12.13 8.81 4.84
N VAL A 218 11.11 9.42 5.42
CA VAL A 218 9.80 9.56 4.79
C VAL A 218 9.93 10.54 3.62
N ASN A 219 9.57 10.09 2.43
CA ASN A 219 9.66 10.87 1.21
C ASN A 219 8.28 11.19 0.66
N ASP A 220 8.21 12.34 -0.01
CA ASP A 220 7.11 12.73 -0.89
C ASP A 220 7.56 12.56 -2.33
N ASN A 221 7.14 11.44 -2.91
CA ASN A 221 7.61 10.99 -4.21
C ASN A 221 6.51 11.11 -5.27
N PRO A 222 6.87 11.29 -6.55
CA PRO A 222 5.89 11.17 -7.61
C PRO A 222 5.48 9.70 -7.78
N ILE A 223 4.17 9.46 -7.97
CA ILE A 223 3.61 8.12 -8.23
C ILE A 223 4.23 7.44 -9.45
N SER A 224 4.84 8.20 -10.37
CA SER A 224 5.56 7.62 -11.51
C SER A 224 6.77 6.77 -11.11
N LEU A 225 7.29 6.88 -9.88
CA LEU A 225 8.29 5.93 -9.36
C LEU A 225 7.71 4.54 -9.13
N TRP A 226 6.38 4.42 -9.07
CA TRP A 226 5.63 3.17 -8.97
C TRP A 226 5.22 2.60 -10.32
N ASP A 227 5.43 3.32 -11.42
CA ASP A 227 5.16 2.85 -12.77
C ASP A 227 6.25 1.86 -13.24
N TYR A 228 5.89 0.94 -14.14
CA TYR A 228 6.86 0.13 -14.87
C TYR A 228 7.80 1.00 -15.72
N PRO A 229 9.12 0.72 -15.79
CA PRO A 229 9.84 -0.41 -15.21
C PRO A 229 10.43 -0.15 -13.81
N SER A 230 10.16 1.01 -13.20
CA SER A 230 10.73 1.38 -11.90
C SER A 230 10.29 0.43 -10.79
N ARG A 231 9.00 0.12 -10.76
CA ARG A 231 8.45 -1.05 -10.06
C ARG A 231 8.00 -2.04 -11.11
N LYS A 232 8.39 -3.30 -10.97
CA LYS A 232 7.94 -4.34 -11.91
C LYS A 232 6.49 -4.71 -11.69
N ASP A 233 6.08 -4.68 -10.43
CA ASP A 233 4.77 -5.07 -9.98
C ASP A 233 4.29 -4.08 -8.93
N ALA A 234 3.05 -3.63 -9.08
CA ALA A 234 2.40 -2.83 -8.06
C ALA A 234 0.90 -3.08 -8.07
N TYR A 235 0.32 -3.06 -6.88
CA TYR A 235 -1.12 -3.09 -6.62
C TYR A 235 -1.57 -1.75 -6.07
N ILE A 236 -2.80 -1.38 -6.38
CA ILE A 236 -3.53 -0.31 -5.71
C ILE A 236 -4.56 -0.97 -4.80
N LEU A 237 -4.41 -0.72 -3.51
CA LEU A 237 -5.31 -1.18 -2.47
C LEU A 237 -6.17 -0.03 -2.00
N ARG A 238 -7.45 -0.31 -1.75
CA ARG A 238 -8.41 0.67 -1.24
C ARG A 238 -9.07 0.14 0.01
N ILE A 239 -9.22 1.03 0.99
CA ILE A 239 -9.98 0.74 2.20
C ILE A 239 -11.45 0.44 1.85
N LYS A 240 -11.93 -0.73 2.25
CA LYS A 240 -13.31 -1.16 2.15
C LYS A 240 -14.17 -0.41 3.15
N ASN A 241 -15.38 -0.05 2.73
CA ASN A 241 -16.38 0.51 3.61
C ASN A 241 -17.23 -0.59 4.27
N LYS A 242 -16.63 -1.45 5.10
CA LYS A 242 -17.34 -2.58 5.74
C LYS A 242 -18.44 -2.14 6.70
N ASN A 243 -18.26 -1.00 7.35
CA ASN A 243 -19.17 -0.49 8.37
C ASN A 243 -20.37 0.29 7.79
N GLY A 244 -20.48 0.39 6.46
CA GLY A 244 -21.55 1.13 5.80
C GLY A 244 -21.56 2.63 6.15
N LEU A 245 -20.37 3.19 6.37
CA LEU A 245 -20.16 4.63 6.60
C LEU A 245 -20.64 5.42 5.38
N SER A 246 -21.01 6.69 5.56
CA SER A 246 -21.32 7.55 4.42
C SER A 246 -20.06 7.88 3.62
N GLU A 247 -20.21 8.31 2.36
CA GLU A 247 -19.09 8.72 1.52
C GLU A 247 -18.29 9.88 2.14
N GLU A 248 -18.96 10.80 2.84
CA GLU A 248 -18.32 11.90 3.55
C GLU A 248 -17.50 11.41 4.73
N ALA A 249 -18.01 10.43 5.48
CA ALA A 249 -17.29 9.84 6.61
C ALA A 249 -16.05 9.06 6.15
N MET A 250 -16.16 8.30 5.06
CA MET A 250 -15.01 7.62 4.46
C MET A 250 -13.98 8.61 3.91
N SER A 251 -14.43 9.66 3.23
CA SER A 251 -13.55 10.73 2.75
C SER A 251 -12.80 11.40 3.90
N LEU A 252 -13.46 11.65 5.03
CA LEU A 252 -12.82 12.23 6.21
C LEU A 252 -11.73 11.31 6.79
N ILE A 253 -11.99 10.01 6.88
CA ILE A 253 -10.99 9.01 7.33
C ILE A 253 -9.76 9.05 6.42
N LYS A 254 -9.95 8.98 5.10
CA LYS A 254 -8.84 9.02 4.13
C LYS A 254 -8.05 10.32 4.23
N ASN A 255 -8.73 11.46 4.31
CA ASN A 255 -8.08 12.76 4.43
C ASN A 255 -7.26 12.90 5.72
N ASN A 256 -7.76 12.38 6.84
CA ASN A 256 -6.99 12.40 8.08
C ASN A 256 -5.77 11.46 8.05
N ALA A 257 -5.88 10.30 7.39
CA ALA A 257 -4.73 9.42 7.17
C ALA A 257 -3.67 10.08 6.27
N ILE A 258 -4.09 10.78 5.23
CA ILE A 258 -3.22 11.59 4.36
C ILE A 258 -2.51 12.69 5.17
N GLU A 259 -3.26 13.46 5.97
CA GLU A 259 -2.72 14.49 6.86
C GLU A 259 -1.69 13.91 7.83
N PHE A 260 -1.97 12.75 8.44
CA PHE A 260 -1.02 12.05 9.30
C PHE A 260 0.29 11.78 8.57
N ALA A 261 0.23 11.21 7.36
CA ALA A 261 1.42 10.87 6.57
C ALA A 261 2.21 12.12 6.13
N LEU A 262 1.53 13.18 5.69
CA LEU A 262 2.15 14.45 5.32
C LEU A 262 2.91 15.10 6.49
N GLN A 263 2.39 14.99 7.71
CA GLN A 263 3.07 15.47 8.92
C GLN A 263 4.37 14.70 9.24
N GLN A 264 4.55 13.51 8.67
CA GLN A 264 5.81 12.76 8.79
C GLN A 264 6.87 13.20 7.77
N VAL A 265 6.50 14.01 6.77
CA VAL A 265 7.42 14.61 5.79
C VAL A 265 7.73 16.07 6.13
N TYR A 266 6.76 16.84 6.62
CA TYR A 266 6.89 18.28 6.80
C TYR A 266 6.80 18.74 8.26
N PRO A 267 7.57 19.78 8.67
CA PRO A 267 8.55 20.54 7.87
C PRO A 267 9.89 19.81 7.69
N VAL A 268 10.14 18.75 8.47
CA VAL A 268 11.36 17.95 8.42
C VAL A 268 10.96 16.49 8.37
N ALA A 269 11.42 15.78 7.35
CA ALA A 269 11.09 14.38 7.16
C ALA A 269 11.59 13.51 8.30
N LYS A 270 10.77 12.59 8.79
CA LYS A 270 11.18 11.61 9.79
C LYS A 270 12.15 10.60 9.16
N PRO A 271 13.20 10.15 9.88
CA PRO A 271 14.11 9.11 9.41
C PRO A 271 13.40 7.77 9.21
N TYR A 272 13.98 6.92 8.37
CA TYR A 272 13.55 5.54 8.19
C TYR A 272 13.89 4.70 9.43
N ASP A 273 12.96 3.86 9.86
CA ASP A 273 13.19 2.91 10.95
C ASP A 273 13.75 1.59 10.42
N TRP A 274 14.87 1.16 11.00
CA TRP A 274 15.51 -0.11 10.70
C TRP A 274 15.17 -1.20 11.73
N SER A 275 14.40 -0.86 12.76
CA SER A 275 14.06 -1.70 13.90
C SER A 275 12.72 -2.38 13.68
N TRP A 276 12.63 -3.30 12.71
CA TRP A 276 11.38 -3.95 12.31
C TRP A 276 10.93 -5.08 13.25
N TYR A 277 10.99 -4.82 14.56
CA TYR A 277 10.50 -5.72 15.61
C TYR A 277 9.57 -4.99 16.59
N GLN A 278 9.23 -3.73 16.27
CA GLN A 278 8.26 -2.91 17.00
C GLN A 278 7.44 -2.10 15.99
N LYS A 279 6.26 -1.64 16.41
CA LYS A 279 5.45 -0.66 15.67
C LYS A 279 4.87 0.35 16.65
N GLN A 280 4.81 1.60 16.23
CA GLN A 280 4.26 2.72 16.98
C GLN A 280 3.20 3.40 16.13
N SER A 281 2.07 3.77 16.74
CA SER A 281 1.05 4.56 16.05
C SER A 281 1.11 6.05 16.42
N ASP A 282 2.05 6.48 17.27
CA ASP A 282 2.11 7.86 17.72
C ASP A 282 2.52 8.79 16.57
N ILE A 283 1.78 9.89 16.37
CA ILE A 283 2.09 10.95 15.39
C ILE A 283 3.49 11.53 15.61
N ASP A 284 3.98 11.51 16.85
CA ASP A 284 5.28 12.02 17.26
C ASP A 284 6.41 10.98 17.16
N SER A 285 6.14 9.79 16.60
CA SER A 285 7.15 8.74 16.41
C SER A 285 8.45 9.31 15.80
N PRO A 286 9.64 8.90 16.31
CA PRO A 286 10.91 9.44 15.84
C PRO A 286 11.30 8.92 14.46
N SER A 287 10.76 7.78 14.02
CA SER A 287 11.09 7.08 12.77
C SER A 287 9.92 6.25 12.28
N TRP A 288 9.97 5.84 11.01
CA TRP A 288 8.96 4.98 10.39
C TRP A 288 9.59 4.00 9.41
N TYR A 289 9.13 2.74 9.37
CA TYR A 289 9.30 1.91 8.17
C TYR A 289 8.05 1.96 7.28
N CYS A 290 8.13 1.38 6.08
CA CYS A 290 7.17 1.62 4.99
C CYS A 290 5.73 1.27 5.38
N SER A 291 5.49 0.05 5.87
CA SER A 291 4.18 -0.42 6.30
C SER A 291 3.74 0.16 7.63
N GLU A 292 4.65 0.39 8.58
CA GLU A 292 4.33 1.06 9.85
C GLU A 292 3.68 2.42 9.62
N LEU A 293 4.25 3.22 8.71
CA LEU A 293 3.72 4.54 8.39
C LEU A 293 2.28 4.48 7.87
N VAL A 294 2.02 3.55 6.94
CA VAL A 294 0.70 3.40 6.32
C VAL A 294 -0.31 2.85 7.32
N TRP A 295 0.07 1.83 8.09
CA TRP A 295 -0.75 1.30 9.18
C TRP A 295 -1.04 2.37 10.23
N ALA A 296 -0.03 3.10 10.70
CA ALA A 296 -0.18 4.16 11.69
C ALA A 296 -1.12 5.28 11.22
N ALA A 297 -1.04 5.66 9.94
CA ALA A 297 -1.94 6.63 9.36
C ALA A 297 -3.40 6.21 9.49
N TYR A 298 -3.71 4.93 9.29
CA TYR A 298 -5.07 4.39 9.31
C TYR A 298 -5.56 3.95 10.69
N ILE A 299 -4.70 3.37 11.55
CA ILE A 299 -5.09 2.96 12.91
C ILE A 299 -5.48 4.17 13.77
N ASN A 300 -4.86 5.33 13.53
CA ASN A 300 -5.28 6.60 14.16
C ASN A 300 -6.67 7.07 13.70
N GLN A 301 -7.22 6.50 12.63
CA GLN A 301 -8.59 6.72 12.15
C GLN A 301 -9.53 5.57 12.51
N GLY A 302 -9.06 4.59 13.29
CA GLY A 302 -9.83 3.44 13.74
C GLY A 302 -9.93 2.31 12.73
N ILE A 303 -9.02 2.21 11.77
CA ILE A 303 -8.92 1.11 10.81
C ILE A 303 -7.59 0.40 11.03
N ASP A 304 -7.65 -0.87 11.42
CA ASP A 304 -6.46 -1.68 11.72
C ASP A 304 -6.11 -2.53 10.51
N LEU A 305 -5.00 -2.22 9.85
CA LEU A 305 -4.56 -2.88 8.61
C LEU A 305 -3.62 -4.05 8.89
N GLU A 306 -3.90 -4.79 9.96
CA GLU A 306 -3.08 -5.89 10.44
C GLU A 306 -3.86 -7.20 10.30
N TYR A 307 -3.50 -7.97 9.27
CA TYR A 307 -4.17 -9.23 8.95
C TYR A 307 -4.14 -10.22 10.13
N SER A 308 -3.01 -10.31 10.84
CA SER A 308 -2.84 -11.19 12.00
C SER A 308 -2.74 -10.38 13.28
N HIS A 309 -3.88 -9.93 13.82
CA HIS A 309 -3.90 -9.19 15.09
C HIS A 309 -3.06 -9.86 16.18
N ASP A 310 -2.09 -9.12 16.69
CA ASP A 310 -1.26 -9.43 17.84
C ASP A 310 -1.99 -10.17 18.98
N PRO A 311 -1.90 -11.52 19.05
CA PRO A 311 -2.49 -12.24 20.15
C PRO A 311 -1.65 -11.95 21.40
N LEU A 312 -2.32 -11.69 22.51
CA LEU A 312 -1.70 -11.51 23.84
C LEU A 312 -0.98 -10.17 24.07
N GLY A 313 -1.13 -9.17 23.19
CA GLY A 313 -0.59 -7.82 23.40
C GLY A 313 0.94 -7.74 23.29
N ILE A 314 1.55 -8.74 22.67
CA ILE A 314 2.90 -8.63 22.12
C ILE A 314 2.78 -7.72 20.91
N ILE A 315 3.58 -6.66 20.80
CA ILE A 315 3.54 -5.74 19.66
C ILE A 315 4.41 -6.34 18.56
N SER A 316 3.80 -6.93 17.52
CA SER A 316 4.50 -7.34 16.29
C SER A 316 4.79 -6.14 15.40
N PRO A 317 5.78 -6.19 14.50
CA PRO A 317 5.80 -5.31 13.34
C PRO A 317 4.58 -5.56 12.45
N VAL A 318 4.24 -4.59 11.58
CA VAL A 318 3.21 -4.78 10.54
C VAL A 318 3.90 -4.88 9.18
N SER A 319 3.84 -6.01 8.51
CA SER A 319 4.50 -6.17 7.20
C SER A 319 3.65 -5.58 6.05
N PRO A 320 4.27 -5.20 4.91
CA PRO A 320 3.51 -4.78 3.73
C PRO A 320 2.53 -5.86 3.22
N ASP A 321 2.90 -7.14 3.36
CA ASP A 321 2.06 -8.29 2.98
C ASP A 321 0.85 -8.44 3.90
N GLU A 322 0.99 -8.15 5.20
CA GLU A 322 -0.17 -8.12 6.11
C GLU A 322 -1.19 -7.07 5.70
N ILE A 323 -0.76 -5.84 5.35
CA ILE A 323 -1.67 -4.81 4.83
C ILE A 323 -2.38 -5.29 3.56
N PHE A 324 -1.67 -6.01 2.68
CA PHE A 324 -2.25 -6.54 1.45
C PHE A 324 -3.28 -7.65 1.70
N MET A 325 -3.00 -8.55 2.65
CA MET A 325 -3.88 -9.66 3.02
C MET A 325 -5.05 -9.24 3.91
N ASP A 326 -4.95 -8.06 4.52
CA ASP A 326 -5.95 -7.55 5.46
C ASP A 326 -7.35 -7.49 4.82
N ASP A 327 -8.36 -7.91 5.59
CA ASP A 327 -9.70 -8.02 5.05
C ASP A 327 -10.37 -6.63 4.90
N ASP A 328 -9.85 -5.56 5.49
CA ASP A 328 -10.27 -4.14 5.33
C ASP A 328 -9.80 -3.50 4.02
N VAL A 329 -8.95 -4.14 3.22
CA VAL A 329 -8.54 -3.62 1.90
C VAL A 329 -9.07 -4.44 0.74
N GLU A 330 -9.28 -3.81 -0.42
CA GLU A 330 -9.51 -4.47 -1.70
C GLU A 330 -8.54 -4.01 -2.77
N VAL A 331 -8.13 -4.91 -3.66
CA VAL A 331 -7.36 -4.57 -4.85
C VAL A 331 -8.28 -3.89 -5.86
N ILE A 332 -7.96 -2.65 -6.23
CA ILE A 332 -8.70 -1.90 -7.25
C ILE A 332 -8.08 -2.10 -8.62
N ASN A 333 -6.75 -2.15 -8.70
CA ASN A 333 -6.03 -2.30 -9.94
C ASN A 333 -4.58 -2.74 -9.68
N SER A 334 -3.85 -3.11 -10.73
CA SER A 334 -2.45 -3.51 -10.65
C SER A 334 -1.78 -3.42 -12.01
N HIS A 335 -0.46 -3.25 -12.02
CA HIS A 335 0.36 -3.66 -13.16
C HIS A 335 1.31 -4.73 -12.66
N LEU A 336 1.32 -5.87 -13.36
CA LEU A 336 2.15 -7.01 -13.02
C LEU A 336 3.06 -7.31 -14.20
N SER A 337 4.34 -7.49 -13.91
CA SER A 337 5.31 -7.96 -14.86
C SER A 337 4.97 -9.40 -15.26
N THR A 338 4.95 -9.64 -16.57
CA THR A 338 4.84 -11.01 -17.11
C THR A 338 6.18 -11.77 -17.04
N GLU A 339 7.25 -11.15 -16.54
CA GLU A 339 8.54 -11.80 -16.37
C GLU A 339 8.46 -12.85 -15.26
N LEU A 340 8.74 -14.11 -15.59
CA LEU A 340 8.52 -15.30 -14.75
C LEU A 340 9.35 -15.41 -13.44
N ASN A 341 10.03 -14.35 -12.97
CA ASN A 341 11.10 -14.48 -11.98
C ASN A 341 11.14 -13.43 -10.83
N THR A 342 10.05 -12.73 -10.48
CA THR A 342 10.16 -11.58 -9.54
C THR A 342 10.21 -11.92 -8.03
N TRP A 343 10.04 -13.19 -7.64
CA TRP A 343 10.19 -13.70 -6.26
C TRP A 343 11.05 -14.97 -6.15
N ARG A 344 11.42 -15.57 -7.30
CA ARG A 344 12.31 -16.73 -7.36
C ARG A 344 13.74 -16.42 -6.96
N ASP A 345 14.03 -15.14 -6.69
CA ASP A 345 15.35 -14.63 -6.37
C ASP A 345 15.60 -14.52 -4.86
N TYR A 346 14.64 -14.95 -4.03
CA TYR A 346 14.77 -14.97 -2.57
C TYR A 346 14.49 -16.36 -1.99
N VAL A 347 15.15 -16.62 -0.87
CA VAL A 347 14.92 -17.74 0.03
C VAL A 347 14.34 -17.19 1.33
N PHE A 348 13.16 -17.67 1.68
CA PHE A 348 12.52 -17.39 2.97
C PHE A 348 12.86 -18.50 3.93
N LEU A 349 13.34 -18.17 5.12
CA LEU A 349 13.65 -19.11 6.18
C LEU A 349 12.80 -18.77 7.40
N PHE A 350 11.91 -19.68 7.76
CA PHE A 350 11.04 -19.58 8.92
C PHE A 350 11.62 -20.40 10.06
N VAL A 351 11.80 -19.75 11.20
CA VAL A 351 12.36 -20.31 12.42
C VAL A 351 11.25 -20.44 13.44
N PHE A 352 10.98 -21.68 13.84
CA PHE A 352 10.01 -21.98 14.87
C PHE A 352 10.76 -22.12 16.20
N SER A 353 10.43 -21.23 17.14
CA SER A 353 11.02 -21.13 18.48
C SER A 353 11.04 -22.50 19.23
N PRO A 354 11.93 -22.69 20.23
CA PRO A 354 12.70 -21.68 20.97
C PRO A 354 14.20 -21.64 20.62
N VAL A 355 14.54 -21.42 19.36
CA VAL A 355 15.94 -21.27 18.91
C VAL A 355 16.20 -19.89 18.32
N GLU A 356 17.47 -19.47 18.37
CA GLU A 356 18.04 -18.39 17.58
C GLU A 356 18.82 -19.00 16.41
N ILE A 357 18.96 -18.25 15.33
CA ILE A 357 19.81 -18.66 14.20
C ILE A 357 20.90 -17.65 13.87
N THR A 358 21.99 -18.17 13.32
CA THR A 358 23.04 -17.37 12.67
C THR A 358 23.23 -17.90 11.26
N VAL A 359 23.03 -17.04 10.27
CA VAL A 359 23.23 -17.33 8.85
C VAL A 359 24.61 -16.86 8.44
N THR A 360 25.34 -17.66 7.67
CA THR A 360 26.64 -17.29 7.09
C THR A 360 26.61 -17.56 5.58
N ASP A 361 26.93 -16.57 4.77
CA ASP A 361 27.02 -16.74 3.31
C ASP A 361 28.36 -17.38 2.89
N GLU A 362 28.54 -17.61 1.59
CA GLU A 362 29.76 -18.21 1.02
C GLU A 362 31.03 -17.37 1.21
N ASP A 363 30.87 -16.05 1.33
CA ASP A 363 31.97 -15.10 1.59
C ASP A 363 32.34 -15.02 3.08
N GLY A 364 31.56 -15.69 3.94
CA GLY A 364 31.76 -15.71 5.39
C GLY A 364 31.15 -14.49 6.10
N ASN A 365 30.30 -13.72 5.43
CA ASN A 365 29.53 -12.67 6.07
C ASN A 365 28.46 -13.30 6.97
N VAL A 366 28.26 -12.73 8.14
CA VAL A 366 27.37 -13.28 9.18
C VAL A 366 26.14 -12.41 9.34
N PHE A 367 24.97 -13.02 9.37
CA PHE A 367 23.68 -12.36 9.58
C PHE A 367 22.91 -13.05 10.72
N ASP A 368 22.46 -12.25 11.68
CA ASP A 368 21.63 -12.67 12.80
C ASP A 368 20.79 -11.48 13.31
N LYS A 369 19.94 -11.72 14.31
CA LYS A 369 19.08 -10.70 14.93
C LYS A 369 19.83 -9.44 15.41
N ASN A 370 21.08 -9.58 15.83
CA ASN A 370 21.90 -8.48 16.35
C ASN A 370 22.82 -7.86 15.27
N ASN A 371 22.95 -8.50 14.11
CA ASN A 371 23.82 -8.06 13.01
C ASN A 371 23.04 -7.86 11.70
N ILE A 372 21.95 -7.08 11.77
CA ILE A 372 21.12 -6.76 10.60
C ILE A 372 21.92 -5.96 9.57
N GLY A 373 22.02 -6.51 8.36
CA GLY A 373 22.83 -5.97 7.26
C GLY A 373 24.20 -6.62 7.09
N GLY A 374 24.51 -7.66 7.87
CA GLY A 374 25.75 -8.43 7.70
C GLY A 374 25.86 -9.14 6.36
N ILE A 375 24.75 -9.67 5.85
CA ILE A 375 24.64 -10.16 4.46
C ILE A 375 23.88 -9.10 3.65
N PRO A 376 24.45 -8.54 2.55
CA PRO A 376 23.78 -7.54 1.73
C PRO A 376 22.44 -8.03 1.18
N GLY A 377 21.37 -7.28 1.46
CA GLY A 377 20.01 -7.62 1.01
C GLY A 377 19.27 -8.64 1.88
N ALA A 378 19.91 -9.19 2.93
CA ALA A 378 19.23 -10.04 3.89
C ALA A 378 18.41 -9.21 4.90
N LEU A 379 17.28 -9.76 5.32
CA LEU A 379 16.34 -9.13 6.26
C LEU A 379 15.89 -10.12 7.33
N TYR A 380 15.59 -9.60 8.51
CA TYR A 380 15.14 -10.36 9.67
C TYR A 380 13.87 -9.72 10.20
N LEU A 381 12.82 -10.53 10.32
CA LEU A 381 11.52 -10.15 10.82
C LEU A 381 11.16 -11.08 11.97
N GLU A 382 10.60 -10.53 13.04
CA GLU A 382 9.91 -11.29 14.06
C GLU A 382 8.42 -11.05 13.83
N ASP A 383 7.78 -11.95 13.11
CA ASP A 383 6.42 -11.79 12.64
C ASP A 383 5.65 -13.09 12.86
N GLU A 384 4.36 -12.98 13.16
CA GLU A 384 3.48 -14.05 13.64
C GLU A 384 3.80 -14.60 15.04
N VAL A 385 2.82 -14.46 15.94
CA VAL A 385 2.80 -15.18 17.21
C VAL A 385 2.01 -16.47 17.01
N ASP A 386 2.65 -17.61 17.24
CA ASP A 386 1.98 -18.90 17.15
C ASP A 386 0.91 -19.08 18.24
N ALA A 387 0.13 -20.17 18.16
CA ALA A 387 -0.92 -20.47 19.14
C ALA A 387 -0.42 -20.62 20.59
N ASN A 388 0.90 -20.77 20.79
CA ASN A 388 1.54 -20.90 22.09
C ASN A 388 2.15 -19.56 22.58
N GLY A 389 1.96 -18.46 21.86
CA GLY A 389 2.52 -17.17 22.22
C GLY A 389 4.00 -17.00 21.84
N GLN A 390 4.55 -17.89 21.00
CA GLN A 390 5.93 -17.77 20.54
C GLN A 390 5.97 -17.01 19.21
N VAL A 391 6.83 -15.99 19.16
CA VAL A 391 7.10 -15.27 17.92
C VAL A 391 7.92 -16.17 16.99
N ARG A 392 7.53 -16.19 15.72
CA ARG A 392 8.29 -16.85 14.64
C ARG A 392 9.27 -15.85 14.06
N ASP A 393 10.46 -16.32 13.74
CA ASP A 393 11.42 -15.48 13.02
C ASP A 393 11.30 -15.81 11.54
N ARG A 394 11.18 -14.79 10.70
CA ARG A 394 11.21 -14.90 9.25
C ARG A 394 12.46 -14.19 8.74
N ILE A 395 13.33 -14.95 8.10
CA ILE A 395 14.58 -14.46 7.53
C ILE A 395 14.45 -14.52 6.02
N ILE A 396 14.81 -13.43 5.36
CA ILE A 396 14.75 -13.32 3.91
C ILE A 396 16.17 -13.15 3.42
N LEU A 397 16.58 -14.07 2.56
CA LEU A 397 17.92 -14.12 2.00
C LEU A 397 17.81 -13.96 0.48
N PRO A 398 18.71 -13.23 -0.17
CA PRO A 398 18.88 -13.35 -1.61
C PRO A 398 19.14 -14.81 -2.02
N ASN A 399 19.03 -15.13 -3.30
CA ASN A 399 19.52 -16.43 -3.78
C ASN A 399 21.03 -16.54 -3.55
N GLY A 400 21.44 -17.70 -3.05
CA GLY A 400 22.84 -18.01 -2.76
C GLY A 400 22.99 -19.23 -1.87
N ASN A 401 24.23 -19.49 -1.47
CA ASN A 401 24.59 -20.59 -0.60
C ASN A 401 24.75 -20.10 0.84
N TYR A 402 24.11 -20.79 1.78
CA TYR A 402 24.07 -20.37 3.18
C TYR A 402 24.36 -21.51 4.14
N LYS A 403 24.98 -21.18 5.27
CA LYS A 403 25.12 -22.05 6.43
C LYS A 403 24.28 -21.50 7.57
N ILE A 404 23.41 -22.31 8.15
CA ILE A 404 22.53 -21.94 9.26
C ILE A 404 22.97 -22.68 10.51
N THR A 405 23.44 -21.92 11.49
CA THR A 405 23.75 -22.43 12.83
C THR A 405 22.58 -22.14 13.76
N VAL A 406 22.15 -23.15 14.52
CA VAL A 406 21.02 -23.04 15.45
C VAL A 406 21.54 -23.04 16.88
N THR A 407 21.04 -22.13 17.72
CA THR A 407 21.39 -22.07 19.15
C THR A 407 20.10 -21.99 20.00
N PRO A 408 19.95 -22.79 21.06
CA PRO A 408 18.81 -22.65 21.98
C PRO A 408 18.69 -21.25 22.58
N LYS A 409 17.48 -20.68 22.63
CA LYS A 409 17.21 -19.45 23.38
C LYS A 409 17.51 -19.66 24.88
N PRO A 410 18.00 -18.65 25.61
CA PRO A 410 18.28 -18.78 27.04
C PRO A 410 17.06 -19.27 27.84
N GLY A 411 17.23 -20.37 28.57
CA GLY A 411 16.17 -20.95 29.41
C GLY A 411 15.27 -21.97 28.70
N ALA A 412 15.45 -22.21 27.40
CA ALA A 412 14.75 -23.27 26.70
C ALA A 412 15.09 -24.66 27.28
N ASN A 413 14.09 -25.54 27.38
CA ASN A 413 14.29 -26.89 27.91
C ASN A 413 14.93 -27.77 26.83
N PRO A 414 15.98 -28.56 27.12
CA PRO A 414 16.60 -29.45 26.13
C PRO A 414 15.64 -30.43 25.44
N ASN A 415 14.45 -30.68 26.02
CA ASN A 415 13.41 -31.53 25.43
C ASN A 415 12.39 -30.77 24.58
N ASP A 416 12.43 -29.44 24.57
CA ASP A 416 11.64 -28.65 23.62
C ASP A 416 12.10 -28.97 22.19
N THR A 417 11.23 -28.73 21.23
CA THR A 417 11.52 -28.96 19.80
C THR A 417 11.57 -27.64 19.06
N TYR A 418 12.28 -27.62 17.93
CA TYR A 418 12.27 -26.53 16.97
C TYR A 418 12.10 -27.08 15.55
N SER A 419 11.71 -26.18 14.65
CA SER A 419 11.63 -26.46 13.22
C SER A 419 12.30 -25.32 12.44
N LEU A 420 12.86 -25.65 11.28
CA LEU A 420 13.37 -24.72 10.28
C LEU A 420 12.72 -25.06 8.95
N MET A 421 11.91 -24.15 8.42
CA MET A 421 11.27 -24.30 7.12
C MET A 421 11.86 -23.29 6.15
N MET A 422 12.31 -23.75 5.01
CA MET A 422 12.76 -22.92 3.90
C MET A 422 11.67 -22.87 2.84
N GLU A 423 11.38 -21.71 2.29
CA GLU A 423 10.55 -21.53 1.12
C GLU A 423 11.34 -20.83 0.01
N SER A 424 11.41 -21.47 -1.17
CA SER A 424 12.07 -20.90 -2.35
C SER A 424 11.33 -21.37 -3.60
N GLY A 425 11.08 -20.45 -4.53
CA GLY A 425 10.35 -20.74 -5.78
C GLY A 425 8.94 -21.33 -5.57
N GLY A 426 8.36 -21.15 -4.38
CA GLY A 426 7.01 -21.60 -4.01
C GLY A 426 6.96 -22.96 -3.38
N GLN A 427 8.13 -23.57 -3.19
CA GLN A 427 8.26 -24.86 -2.58
C GLN A 427 8.77 -24.69 -1.15
N GLN A 428 8.09 -25.35 -0.22
CA GLN A 428 8.50 -25.44 1.18
C GLN A 428 9.35 -26.70 1.40
N THR A 429 10.44 -26.56 2.14
CA THR A 429 11.38 -27.63 2.49
C THR A 429 11.77 -27.49 3.95
N TYR A 430 11.61 -28.55 4.75
CA TYR A 430 12.06 -28.54 6.14
C TYR A 430 13.53 -28.92 6.24
N LEU A 431 14.34 -28.01 6.77
CA LEU A 431 15.74 -28.31 7.14
C LEU A 431 15.79 -29.03 8.50
N ALA A 432 14.83 -28.73 9.36
CA ALA A 432 14.57 -29.39 10.63
C ALA A 432 13.06 -29.39 10.89
N GLN A 433 12.50 -30.51 11.35
CA GLN A 433 11.10 -30.60 11.74
C GLN A 433 11.00 -31.30 13.10
N ASP A 434 10.50 -30.58 14.09
CA ASP A 434 10.30 -31.05 15.47
C ASP A 434 11.56 -31.68 16.10
N VAL A 435 12.73 -31.13 15.78
CA VAL A 435 14.02 -31.60 16.30
C VAL A 435 14.18 -31.12 17.73
N LYS A 436 14.55 -32.01 18.66
CA LYS A 436 14.80 -31.61 20.05
C LYS A 436 15.99 -30.69 20.15
N LEU A 437 15.97 -29.75 21.09
CA LEU A 437 17.12 -28.88 21.35
C LEU A 437 18.38 -29.66 21.75
N SER A 438 18.24 -30.81 22.42
CA SER A 438 19.36 -31.70 22.73
C SER A 438 20.02 -32.34 21.51
N ASP A 439 19.30 -32.34 20.38
CA ASP A 439 19.65 -33.05 19.16
C ASP A 439 20.05 -32.08 18.03
N ILE A 440 20.24 -30.79 18.36
CA ILE A 440 20.80 -29.79 17.42
C ILE A 440 22.15 -30.29 16.91
N PRO A 441 22.35 -30.35 15.58
CA PRO A 441 23.60 -30.84 15.01
C PRO A 441 24.76 -29.89 15.36
N ASN A 442 25.96 -30.46 15.53
CA ASN A 442 27.18 -29.66 15.70
C ASN A 442 27.62 -28.98 14.40
N GLU A 443 27.19 -29.49 13.26
CA GLU A 443 27.45 -28.92 11.94
C GLU A 443 26.23 -28.07 11.52
N PRO A 444 26.45 -26.94 10.81
CA PRO A 444 25.35 -26.09 10.36
C PRO A 444 24.50 -26.79 9.29
N TYR A 445 23.24 -26.42 9.21
CA TYR A 445 22.41 -26.73 8.03
C TYR A 445 22.95 -25.97 6.83
N VAL A 446 22.88 -26.58 5.64
CA VAL A 446 23.38 -25.97 4.40
C VAL A 446 22.20 -25.77 3.45
N ILE A 447 22.09 -24.56 2.92
CA ILE A 447 21.25 -24.24 1.76
C ILE A 447 22.22 -24.09 0.58
N ASP A 448 22.01 -24.90 -0.47
CA ASP A 448 22.76 -24.81 -1.73
C ASP A 448 21.77 -24.56 -2.86
N GLU A 449 21.90 -23.44 -3.56
CA GLU A 449 20.99 -23.09 -4.67
C GLU A 449 21.14 -24.06 -5.87
N ASN A 450 22.28 -24.76 -5.96
CA ASN A 450 22.59 -25.68 -7.05
C ASN A 450 22.09 -27.09 -6.78
N GLU A 451 21.73 -27.43 -5.54
CA GLU A 451 20.99 -28.65 -5.23
C GLU A 451 19.52 -28.44 -5.61
N ALA A 452 19.30 -28.35 -6.93
CA ALA A 452 18.00 -28.30 -7.57
C ALA A 452 17.07 -29.33 -6.93
N THR A 453 16.03 -28.84 -6.27
CA THR A 453 14.75 -29.52 -6.01
C THR A 453 14.84 -31.03 -6.11
N VAL A 454 15.20 -31.68 -4.99
CA VAL A 454 14.96 -33.11 -4.83
C VAL A 454 13.45 -33.29 -4.99
N GLY A 455 13.02 -33.86 -6.12
CA GLY A 455 11.65 -34.31 -6.29
C GLY A 455 11.30 -35.26 -5.15
N GLY A 456 10.50 -34.78 -4.20
CA GLY A 456 10.02 -35.54 -3.06
C GLY A 456 8.60 -36.04 -3.30
N PHE A 457 8.18 -37.01 -2.49
CA PHE A 457 6.76 -37.30 -2.32
C PHE A 457 6.31 -36.62 -1.02
N SER A 458 5.18 -35.91 -1.07
CA SER A 458 4.48 -35.36 0.10
C SER A 458 3.15 -36.08 0.19
N ASP A 459 2.83 -36.59 1.36
CA ASP A 459 1.53 -37.17 1.67
C ASP A 459 0.77 -36.28 2.66
N THR A 460 -0.56 -36.32 2.58
CA THR A 460 -1.45 -35.59 3.48
C THR A 460 -2.53 -36.55 3.97
N GLU A 461 -2.62 -36.73 5.28
CA GLU A 461 -3.63 -37.56 5.91
C GLU A 461 -4.80 -36.71 6.42
N GLU A 462 -5.95 -36.80 5.77
CA GLU A 462 -7.19 -36.21 6.31
C GLU A 462 -8.03 -37.28 7.03
N ILE A 463 -8.32 -37.06 8.31
CA ILE A 463 -9.25 -37.88 9.08
C ILE A 463 -10.48 -37.02 9.43
N SER A 464 -11.63 -37.31 8.81
CA SER A 464 -12.91 -36.72 9.22
C SER A 464 -13.86 -37.80 9.76
N GLY A 465 -14.53 -37.50 10.89
CA GLY A 465 -15.68 -38.28 11.37
C GLY A 465 -15.47 -39.37 12.43
N ASN A 466 -14.32 -39.46 13.10
CA ASN A 466 -14.07 -40.51 14.11
C ASN A 466 -14.21 -40.03 15.57
N LEU A 467 -14.96 -40.80 16.37
CA LEU A 467 -15.24 -40.57 17.80
C LEU A 467 -14.20 -41.19 18.76
N TYR A 468 -13.11 -41.76 18.23
CA TYR A 468 -12.07 -42.46 18.98
C TYR A 468 -10.68 -41.91 18.61
N GLN A 469 -9.77 -41.84 19.60
CA GLN A 469 -8.37 -41.46 19.35
C GLN A 469 -7.70 -42.51 18.45
N ALA A 470 -7.10 -42.06 17.34
CA ALA A 470 -6.41 -42.90 16.39
C ALA A 470 -5.06 -43.38 16.96
N GLY A 471 -4.71 -44.64 16.70
CA GLY A 471 -3.31 -45.06 16.74
C GLY A 471 -2.57 -44.40 15.58
N THR A 472 -1.30 -44.03 15.79
CA THR A 472 -0.46 -43.41 14.77
C THR A 472 -0.29 -44.37 13.58
N LEU A 473 -0.65 -43.92 12.37
CA LEU A 473 -0.18 -44.55 11.14
C LEU A 473 1.27 -44.08 10.96
N ASP A 474 2.21 -45.00 10.85
CA ASP A 474 3.63 -44.70 10.65
C ASP A 474 4.01 -45.20 9.26
N ALA A 475 4.06 -44.28 8.29
CA ALA A 475 4.48 -44.55 6.93
C ALA A 475 5.99 -44.25 6.79
N VAL A 476 6.83 -45.25 7.06
CA VAL A 476 8.28 -45.08 6.87
C VAL A 476 8.65 -45.42 5.43
N PHE A 477 8.92 -44.40 4.62
CA PHE A 477 9.48 -44.56 3.27
C PHE A 477 11.01 -44.53 3.31
N LEU A 478 11.64 -45.70 3.44
CA LEU A 478 13.10 -45.82 3.32
C LEU A 478 13.52 -45.79 1.85
N SER A 479 13.83 -44.61 1.31
CA SER A 479 14.45 -44.48 -0.01
C SER A 479 15.95 -44.70 0.09
N ALA A 480 16.42 -45.89 -0.29
CA ALA A 480 17.86 -46.13 -0.33
C ALA A 480 18.54 -45.64 -1.62
N ASN A 481 17.82 -45.43 -2.76
CA ASN A 481 18.49 -45.21 -4.07
C ASN A 481 17.67 -44.62 -5.24
N ASN A 482 16.40 -44.21 -5.10
CA ASN A 482 15.56 -44.02 -6.29
C ASN A 482 15.09 -42.57 -6.47
N PHE A 483 15.85 -41.83 -7.29
CA PHE A 483 15.50 -40.73 -8.22
C PHE A 483 16.72 -39.81 -8.37
N SER A 484 17.82 -40.39 -8.87
CA SER A 484 18.95 -39.62 -9.39
C SER A 484 18.66 -39.28 -10.86
N PRO A 485 18.98 -38.08 -11.38
CA PRO A 485 18.40 -37.47 -12.58
C PRO A 485 18.79 -38.11 -13.94
N THR A 486 19.08 -39.41 -13.98
CA THR A 486 19.53 -40.14 -15.17
C THR A 486 18.45 -41.03 -15.80
N THR A 487 17.19 -40.91 -15.40
CA THR A 487 16.09 -41.65 -16.03
C THR A 487 15.83 -41.12 -17.45
N THR A 488 16.14 -41.94 -18.46
CA THR A 488 15.79 -41.65 -19.85
C THR A 488 14.31 -41.99 -20.12
N PRO A 489 13.62 -41.30 -21.05
CA PRO A 489 12.21 -41.58 -21.39
C PRO A 489 12.06 -43.04 -21.86
N SER A 490 11.60 -43.94 -20.97
CA SER A 490 11.27 -45.37 -21.17
C SER A 490 11.55 -46.24 -19.94
N GLN A 491 12.21 -45.72 -18.90
CA GLN A 491 12.48 -46.47 -17.67
C GLN A 491 11.28 -46.46 -16.71
N ILE A 492 10.98 -47.62 -16.12
CA ILE A 492 10.00 -47.76 -15.04
C ILE A 492 10.78 -47.83 -13.73
N ALA A 493 10.55 -46.87 -12.84
CA ALA A 493 10.94 -46.98 -11.44
C ALA A 493 9.73 -47.50 -10.65
N ALA A 494 9.92 -48.54 -9.85
CA ALA A 494 8.90 -49.09 -8.98
C ALA A 494 9.40 -49.10 -7.54
N ALA A 495 8.55 -48.66 -6.62
CA ALA A 495 8.76 -48.76 -5.19
C ALA A 495 7.57 -49.51 -4.58
N THR A 496 7.83 -50.29 -3.54
CA THR A 496 6.76 -50.92 -2.76
C THR A 496 6.55 -50.09 -1.51
N ALA A 497 5.38 -49.49 -1.38
CA ALA A 497 4.93 -48.88 -0.13
C ALA A 497 4.12 -49.92 0.67
N SER A 498 4.31 -49.97 1.98
CA SER A 498 3.48 -50.80 2.86
C SER A 498 2.82 -49.93 3.92
N ALA A 499 1.49 -49.84 3.89
CA ALA A 499 0.71 -49.28 4.98
C ALA A 499 0.42 -50.40 6.00
N GLN A 500 0.83 -50.22 7.25
CA GLN A 500 0.52 -51.15 8.34
C GLN A 500 -0.41 -50.47 9.34
N ASN A 501 -1.63 -50.98 9.49
CA ASN A 501 -2.51 -50.59 10.57
C ASN A 501 -2.12 -51.38 11.83
N ASN A 502 -1.32 -50.76 12.69
CA ASN A 502 -0.92 -51.34 13.98
C ASN A 502 -1.95 -51.11 15.11
N GLY A 503 -3.11 -50.53 14.78
CA GLY A 503 -4.22 -50.29 15.70
C GLY A 503 -5.23 -51.46 15.77
N THR A 504 -6.19 -51.36 16.70
CA THR A 504 -7.27 -52.34 16.90
C THR A 504 -8.57 -52.00 16.17
N LEU A 505 -8.55 -50.97 15.32
CA LEU A 505 -9.75 -50.43 14.67
C LEU A 505 -9.69 -50.66 13.15
N ASP A 506 -10.82 -51.06 12.56
CA ASP A 506 -11.02 -51.26 11.12
C ASP A 506 -11.17 -49.91 10.39
N PHE A 507 -10.06 -49.19 10.20
CA PHE A 507 -10.05 -48.01 9.35
C PHE A 507 -10.03 -48.39 7.87
N GLN A 508 -10.75 -47.62 7.04
CA GLN A 508 -10.62 -47.63 5.60
C GLN A 508 -9.74 -46.46 5.19
N TYR A 509 -8.59 -46.74 4.57
CA TYR A 509 -7.67 -45.72 4.08
C TYR A 509 -7.88 -45.52 2.59
N LYS A 510 -7.75 -44.27 2.13
CA LYS A 510 -7.61 -43.93 0.73
C LYS A 510 -6.21 -43.37 0.55
N ILE A 511 -5.36 -44.10 -0.17
CA ILE A 511 -4.03 -43.63 -0.54
C ILE A 511 -4.15 -43.04 -1.95
N SER A 512 -3.73 -41.80 -2.11
CA SER A 512 -3.59 -41.15 -3.41
C SER A 512 -2.16 -40.62 -3.53
N ALA A 513 -1.67 -40.56 -4.76
CA ALA A 513 -0.40 -39.95 -5.06
C ALA A 513 -0.62 -38.94 -6.19
N GLU A 514 -0.14 -37.72 -5.98
CA GLU A 514 -0.28 -36.60 -6.91
C GLU A 514 1.10 -36.03 -7.20
N ASN A 515 1.35 -35.65 -8.45
CA ASN A 515 2.57 -34.94 -8.81
C ASN A 515 2.40 -33.49 -8.36
N PHE A 516 3.09 -33.08 -7.31
CA PHE A 516 3.12 -31.69 -6.87
C PHE A 516 4.44 -31.06 -7.33
N SER A 517 4.35 -30.10 -8.25
CA SER A 517 5.45 -29.26 -8.73
C SER A 517 6.61 -29.94 -9.49
N GLY A 518 7.34 -29.14 -10.28
CA GLY A 518 8.44 -29.58 -11.16
C GLY A 518 8.27 -29.08 -12.60
N ASP A 519 9.18 -29.46 -13.50
CA ASP A 519 9.02 -29.23 -14.94
C ASP A 519 7.69 -29.84 -15.39
N ASN A 520 6.74 -28.99 -15.78
CA ASN A 520 5.39 -29.40 -16.18
C ASN A 520 5.40 -30.39 -17.36
N GLU A 521 6.40 -30.32 -18.25
CA GLU A 521 6.55 -31.27 -19.35
C GLU A 521 7.02 -32.64 -18.84
N LEU A 522 7.96 -32.66 -17.88
CA LEU A 522 8.42 -33.89 -17.24
C LEU A 522 7.30 -34.53 -16.40
N CYS A 523 6.62 -33.73 -15.58
CA CYS A 523 5.53 -34.20 -14.72
C CYS A 523 4.33 -34.72 -15.53
N ALA A 524 4.04 -34.10 -16.68
CA ALA A 524 3.02 -34.59 -17.62
C ALA A 524 3.45 -35.88 -18.35
N ALA A 525 4.76 -36.14 -18.46
CA ALA A 525 5.31 -37.35 -19.06
C ALA A 525 5.40 -38.54 -18.07
N LEU A 526 5.31 -38.30 -16.76
CA LEU A 526 5.34 -39.34 -15.73
C LEU A 526 3.94 -39.93 -15.51
N ASN A 527 3.79 -41.22 -15.83
CA ASN A 527 2.57 -41.96 -15.54
C ASN A 527 2.71 -42.66 -14.18
N LEU A 528 2.24 -42.00 -13.12
CA LEU A 528 2.25 -42.56 -11.77
C LEU A 528 1.09 -43.55 -11.60
N GLN A 529 1.38 -44.77 -11.13
CA GLN A 529 0.38 -45.78 -10.80
C GLN A 529 0.58 -46.21 -9.35
N ALA A 530 -0.44 -46.05 -8.52
CA ALA A 530 -0.49 -46.47 -7.12
C ALA A 530 -1.29 -47.76 -6.96
#